data_AF-A0A6B3EN46-F1
#
_entry.id   AF-A0A6B3EN46-F1
#
_cell.length_a   1.000
_cell.length_b   1.000
_cell.length_c   1.000
_cell.angle_alpha   90.00
_cell.angle_beta   90.00
_cell.angle_gamma   90.00
#
_symmetry.space_group_name_H-M   'P 1'
#
loop_
_entity.id
_entity.type
_entity.pdbx_description
1 polymer ?
#
loop_
_entity_poly.entity_id
_entity_poly.type
_entity_poly.pdbx_seq_one_letter_code
_entity_poly.pdbx_strand_id
1 'polypeptide(L)'
;ERELKLGPGGLRDVEFAVQLLQLVHGRTDTGLRSPTTLAALAELADGGYIGRTDAFQLDEAYRFLRSLEHRIQLFKLRRTHLVPEDEADLRRL
;
A
#
# COMPACT_ATOMS: atom_id res chain seq x y z
N GLU A 1 -11.51 -4.38 -16.43
CA GLU A 1 -10.21 -3.90 -15.91
C GLU A 1 -10.27 -3.59 -14.42
N ARG A 2 -9.57 -4.40 -13.61
CA ARG A 2 -9.35 -4.15 -12.17
C ARG A 2 -7.95 -3.54 -12.01
N GLU A 3 -7.87 -2.32 -11.50
CA GLU A 3 -6.62 -1.55 -11.32
C GLU A 3 -6.09 -1.71 -9.89
N LEU A 4 -4.91 -2.33 -9.72
CA LEU A 4 -4.34 -2.57 -8.38
C LEU A 4 -3.79 -1.31 -7.73
N LYS A 5 -3.33 -0.36 -8.55
CA LYS A 5 -2.68 0.86 -8.07
C LYS A 5 -3.62 2.04 -8.01
N LEU A 6 -4.53 2.16 -8.98
CA LEU A 6 -5.40 3.34 -9.16
C LEU A 6 -6.88 3.07 -8.89
N GLY A 7 -7.28 1.81 -8.69
CA GLY A 7 -8.64 1.47 -8.29
C GLY A 7 -8.92 1.85 -6.83
N PRO A 8 -10.18 2.09 -6.44
CA PRO A 8 -10.56 2.30 -5.05
C PRO A 8 -10.05 1.17 -4.14
N GLY A 9 -9.39 1.52 -3.04
CA GLY A 9 -8.75 0.58 -2.12
C GLY A 9 -7.43 -0.01 -2.64
N GLY A 10 -6.88 0.53 -3.73
CA GLY A 10 -5.60 0.12 -4.30
C GLY A 10 -4.39 0.65 -3.54
N LEU A 11 -3.18 0.31 -4.03
CA LEU A 11 -1.91 0.71 -3.40
C LEU A 11 -1.81 2.21 -3.13
N ARG A 12 -2.30 3.04 -4.05
CA ARG A 12 -2.22 4.49 -3.95
C ARG A 12 -3.08 5.04 -2.81
N ASP A 13 -4.23 4.43 -2.53
CA ASP A 13 -5.11 4.90 -1.45
C ASP A 13 -4.42 4.72 -0.09
N VAL A 14 -3.73 3.59 0.12
CA VAL A 14 -2.92 3.37 1.32
C VAL A 14 -1.78 4.37 1.41
N GLU A 15 -1.03 4.57 0.33
CA GLU A 15 0.10 5.51 0.28
C GLU A 15 -0.36 6.94 0.61
N PHE A 16 -1.47 7.38 0.02
CA PHE A 16 -2.02 8.71 0.25
C PHE A 16 -2.55 8.88 1.67
N ALA A 17 -3.22 7.87 2.24
CA ALA A 17 -3.69 7.94 3.62
C ALA A 17 -2.53 8.10 4.61
N VAL A 18 -1.46 7.31 4.45
CA VAL A 18 -0.24 7.42 5.26
C VAL A 18 0.41 8.79 5.08
N GLN A 19 0.63 9.23 3.84
CA GLN A 19 1.25 10.52 3.54
C GLN A 19 0.44 11.71 4.07
N LEU A 20 -0.89 11.64 4.02
CA LEU A 20 -1.76 12.66 4.60
C LEU A 20 -1.53 12.79 6.11
N LEU A 21 -1.48 11.66 6.83
CA LEU A 21 -1.18 11.67 8.27
C LEU A 21 0.22 12.21 8.56
N GLN A 22 1.22 11.88 7.73
CA GLN A 22 2.56 12.45 7.82
C GLN A 22 2.56 13.97 7.59
N LEU A 23 1.73 14.50 6.68
CA LEU A 23 1.63 15.94 6.45
C LEU A 23 0.96 16.67 7.61
N VAL A 24 -0.07 16.06 8.21
CA VAL A 24 -0.80 16.64 9.35
C VAL A 24 0.06 16.65 10.61
N HIS A 25 0.73 15.54 10.92
CA HIS A 25 1.42 15.36 12.20
C HIS A 25 2.94 15.53 12.11
N GLY A 26 3.52 15.34 10.93
CA GLY A 26 4.97 15.32 10.73
C GLY A 26 5.66 16.66 10.93
N ARG A 27 4.92 17.78 10.98
CA ARG A 27 5.49 19.08 11.40
C ARG A 27 5.92 19.05 12.87
N THR A 28 5.10 18.43 13.72
CA THR A 28 5.28 18.40 15.18
C THR A 28 6.07 17.18 15.62
N ASP A 29 5.90 16.04 14.94
CA ASP A 29 6.65 14.82 15.18
C ASP A 29 7.51 14.47 13.96
N THR A 30 8.81 14.76 14.05
CA THR A 30 9.77 14.47 12.98
C THR A 30 9.98 12.97 12.76
N GLY A 31 9.64 12.12 13.75
CA GLY A 31 9.73 10.67 13.64
C GLY A 31 8.84 10.12 12.54
N LEU A 32 7.70 10.77 12.28
CA LEU A 32 6.74 10.37 11.24
C LEU A 32 7.20 10.66 9.81
N ARG A 33 8.44 11.09 9.56
CA ARG A 33 8.89 11.52 8.22
C ARG A 33 9.60 10.41 7.45
N SER A 34 9.41 9.16 7.84
CA SER A 34 9.97 8.03 7.10
C SER A 34 9.52 8.05 5.64
N PRO A 35 10.43 7.83 4.68
CA PRO A 35 10.10 7.84 3.26
C PRO A 35 9.36 6.57 2.82
N THR A 36 9.34 5.53 3.66
CA THR A 36 8.72 4.24 3.32
C THR A 36 7.35 4.11 3.96
N THR A 37 6.33 3.75 3.17
CA THR A 37 4.93 3.69 3.61
C THR A 37 4.72 2.81 4.84
N LEU A 38 5.35 1.63 4.89
CA LEU A 38 5.16 0.68 6.00
C LEU A 38 5.84 1.14 7.29
N ALA A 39 7.03 1.74 7.22
CA ALA A 39 7.67 2.29 8.42
C ALA A 39 6.88 3.50 8.93
N ALA A 40 6.46 4.40 8.04
CA ALA A 40 5.61 5.53 8.40
C ALA A 40 4.29 5.08 9.04
N LEU A 41 3.66 4.02 8.52
CA LEU A 41 2.44 3.45 9.09
C LEU A 41 2.68 2.88 10.50
N ALA A 42 3.80 2.20 10.72
CA ALA A 42 4.18 1.69 12.04
C ALA A 42 4.45 2.84 13.04
N GLU A 43 5.20 3.86 12.63
CA GLU A 43 5.48 5.06 13.42
C GLU A 43 4.19 5.81 13.79
N LEU A 44 3.26 5.94 12.84
CA LEU A 44 1.93 6.53 13.07
C LEU A 44 1.12 5.73 14.10
N ALA A 45 1.16 4.40 14.05
CA ALA A 45 0.46 3.53 14.98
C ALA A 45 1.08 3.60 16.39
N ASP A 46 2.40 3.63 16.49
CA ASP A 46 3.11 3.72 17.76
C ASP A 46 2.95 5.09 18.44
N GLY A 47 2.89 6.16 17.64
CA GLY A 47 2.54 7.51 18.10
C GLY A 47 1.05 7.70 18.41
N GLY A 48 0.21 6.73 18.11
CA GLY A 48 -1.24 6.78 18.36
C GLY A 48 -2.02 7.71 17.41
N TYR A 49 -1.42 8.08 16.27
CA TYR A 49 -2.06 8.91 15.23
C TYR A 49 -3.07 8.14 14.38
N ILE A 50 -3.02 6.81 14.41
CA ILE A 50 -3.97 5.88 13.81
C ILE A 50 -4.22 4.73 14.78
N GLY A 51 -5.43 4.15 14.77
CA GLY A 51 -5.74 2.98 15.58
C GLY A 51 -4.88 1.78 15.20
N ARG A 52 -4.40 1.02 16.19
CA ARG A 52 -3.54 -0.16 15.95
C ARG A 52 -4.22 -1.20 15.04
N THR A 53 -5.53 -1.39 15.19
CA THR A 53 -6.32 -2.29 14.33
C THR A 53 -6.33 -1.82 12.89
N ASP A 54 -6.57 -0.54 12.64
CA ASP A 54 -6.61 0.02 11.28
C ASP A 54 -5.22 -0.02 10.64
N ALA A 55 -4.17 0.30 11.40
CA ALA A 55 -2.79 0.20 10.93
C ALA A 55 -2.41 -1.23 10.55
N PHE A 56 -2.80 -2.22 11.35
CA PHE A 56 -2.59 -3.63 11.03
C PHE A 56 -3.31 -4.04 9.73
N GLN A 57 -4.57 -3.63 9.57
CA GLN A 57 -5.33 -3.92 8.34
C GLN A 57 -4.71 -3.28 7.10
N LEU A 58 -4.23 -2.03 7.21
CA LEU A 58 -3.54 -1.33 6.13
C LEU A 58 -2.19 -1.96 5.78
N ASP A 59 -1.40 -2.42 6.78
CA ASP A 59 -0.13 -3.11 6.55
C ASP A 59 -0.36 -4.41 5.76
N GLU A 60 -1.28 -5.25 6.21
CA GLU A 60 -1.63 -6.53 5.55
C GLU A 60 -2.14 -6.30 4.12
N ALA A 61 -3.07 -5.36 3.94
CA ALA A 61 -3.61 -5.02 2.62
C ALA A 61 -2.52 -4.51 1.67
N TYR A 62 -1.64 -3.62 2.16
CA TYR A 62 -0.54 -3.08 1.36
C TYR A 62 0.46 -4.15 0.94
N ARG A 63 0.86 -5.04 1.86
CA ARG A 63 1.77 -6.16 1.56
C ARG A 63 1.17 -7.11 0.53
N PHE A 64 -0.11 -7.43 0.68
CA PHE A 64 -0.83 -8.27 -0.28
C PHE A 64 -0.84 -7.62 -1.68
N LEU A 65 -1.28 -6.38 -1.77
CA LEU A 65 -1.37 -5.66 -3.05
C LEU A 65 0.01 -5.48 -3.71
N ARG A 66 1.05 -5.18 -2.92
CA ARG A 66 2.42 -5.02 -3.44
C ARG A 66 3.00 -6.34 -3.94
N SER A 67 2.74 -7.43 -3.23
CA SER A 67 3.15 -8.77 -3.65
C SER A 67 2.47 -9.16 -4.96
N LEU A 68 1.17 -8.86 -5.08
CA LEU A 68 0.40 -9.10 -6.29
C LEU A 68 0.92 -8.26 -7.48
N GLU A 69 1.19 -6.97 -7.26
CA GLU A 69 1.80 -6.08 -8.27
C GLU A 69 3.15 -6.63 -8.75
N HIS A 70 4.03 -7.04 -7.83
CA HIS A 70 5.33 -7.62 -8.18
C HIS A 70 5.19 -8.90 -9.01
N ARG A 71 4.26 -9.79 -8.66
CA ARG A 71 4.00 -11.03 -9.44
C ARG A 71 3.56 -10.71 -10.86
N ILE A 72 2.64 -9.77 -11.03
CA ILE A 72 2.15 -9.34 -12.35
C ILE A 72 3.28 -8.73 -13.18
N GLN A 73 4.11 -7.87 -12.57
CA GLN A 73 5.24 -7.24 -13.26
C GLN A 73 6.29 -8.26 -13.72
N LEU A 74 6.62 -9.25 -12.88
CA LEU A 74 7.55 -10.33 -13.21
C LEU A 74 7.02 -11.20 -14.36
N PHE A 75 5.73 -11.54 -14.32
CA PHE A 75 5.10 -12.38 -15.34
C PHE A 75 5.08 -11.73 -16.72
N LYS A 76 4.70 -10.45 -16.80
CA LYS A 76 4.61 -9.76 -18.10
C LYS A 76 5.94 -9.20 -18.60
N LEU A 77 7.02 -9.28 -17.81
CA LEU A 77 8.30 -8.57 -18.05
C LEU A 77 8.08 -7.08 -18.40
N ARG A 78 6.99 -6.50 -17.90
CA ARG A 78 6.49 -5.17 -18.22
C ARG A 78 5.92 -4.57 -16.95
N ARG A 79 6.21 -3.28 -16.69
CA ARG A 79 5.52 -2.52 -15.65
C ARG A 79 4.07 -2.30 -16.07
N THR A 80 3.18 -3.19 -15.65
CA THR A 80 1.72 -3.04 -15.80
C THR A 80 1.06 -3.08 -14.42
N HIS A 81 -0.04 -2.34 -14.25
CA HIS A 81 -0.79 -2.23 -13.00
C HIS A 81 -2.18 -2.89 -13.08
N LEU A 82 -2.46 -3.53 -14.21
CA LEU A 82 -3.72 -4.22 -14.51
C LEU A 82 -3.68 -5.66 -14.00
N VAL A 83 -4.76 -6.11 -13.36
CA VAL A 83 -4.96 -7.53 -13.05
C VAL A 83 -5.19 -8.31 -14.35
N PRO A 84 -4.52 -9.46 -14.57
CA PRO A 84 -4.79 -10.34 -15.70
C PRO A 84 -6.26 -10.82 -15.70
N GLU A 85 -6.86 -10.91 -16.88
CA GLU A 85 -8.25 -11.37 -17.04
C GLU A 85 -8.33 -12.86 -17.46
N ASP A 86 -7.24 -13.45 -17.95
CA ASP A 86 -7.18 -14.87 -18.33
C ASP A 86 -7.08 -15.78 -17.08
N GLU A 87 -7.87 -16.84 -17.06
CA GLU A 87 -7.97 -17.81 -15.97
C GLU A 87 -6.66 -18.59 -15.75
N ALA A 88 -5.87 -18.78 -16.80
CA ALA A 88 -4.54 -19.39 -16.69
C ALA A 88 -3.58 -18.49 -15.90
N ASP A 89 -3.65 -17.18 -16.11
CA ASP A 89 -2.79 -16.20 -15.43
C ASP A 89 -3.25 -15.98 -13.98
N LEU A 90 -4.57 -15.94 -13.74
CA LEU A 90 -5.15 -15.81 -12.41
C LEU A 90 -4.78 -16.97 -11.48
N ARG A 91 -4.74 -18.22 -11.98
CA ARG A 91 -4.40 -19.40 -11.18
C ARG A 91 -2.96 -19.42 -10.64
N ARG A 92 -2.11 -18.51 -11.11
CA ARG A 92 -0.68 -18.42 -10.74
C ARG A 92 -0.38 -17.24 -9.82
N LEU A 93 -1.36 -16.36 -9.57
CA LEU A 93 -1.30 -15.26 -8.62
C LEU A 93 -1.72 -15.73 -7.23
#